data_AF-A0A2C6BXJ5-F1
#
_entry.id   AF-A0A2C6BXJ5-F1
#
_cell.length_a   1.000
_cell.length_b   1.000
_cell.length_c   1.000
_cell.angle_alpha   90.00
_cell.angle_beta   90.00
_cell.angle_gamma   90.00
#
_symmetry.space_group_name_H-M   'P 1'
#
loop_
_entity.id
_entity.type
_entity.pdbx_description
1 polymer ?
#
loop_
_entity_poly.entity_id
_entity_poly.type
_entity_poly.pdbx_seq_one_letter_code
_entity_poly.pdbx_strand_id
1 'polypeptide(L)'
;MKADRRESQLIRIAIIAVLVLLLLRFVPALWGSLILFALVTIVGVLGYGLYRALSKKTSPVSRDDTLARIENEIAACRHKSDVYRTEAEAIRNRHRRLSDQLEKSKSPEPSARKKAEKILSALDQELGLRLAKAIFFEESEQQLKALLETRKLHQELINGEADLERWRTANYVDVADMEEMKDRIEREKTQLDTISELTHRASGSEDLDHTEALRRKLKNLLG
;
A
#
# COMPACT_ATOMS: atom_id res chain seq x y z
N MET A 1 0.19 30.10 46.07
CA MET A 1 -1.09 30.73 45.66
C MET A 1 -1.84 30.03 44.50
N LYS A 2 -1.58 28.74 44.19
CA LYS A 2 -2.31 27.96 43.16
C LYS A 2 -3.20 26.83 43.72
N ALA A 3 -2.99 26.42 44.97
CA ALA A 3 -3.77 25.37 45.63
C ALA A 3 -5.21 25.82 45.95
N ASP A 4 -5.36 27.06 46.44
CA ASP A 4 -6.63 27.68 46.84
C ASP A 4 -7.66 27.80 45.67
N ARG A 5 -7.15 27.91 44.43
CA ARG A 5 -7.99 28.00 43.23
C ARG A 5 -8.58 26.65 42.80
N ARG A 6 -7.95 25.53 43.17
CA ARG A 6 -8.47 24.18 42.88
C ARG A 6 -9.52 23.77 43.90
N GLU A 7 -9.31 24.08 45.17
CA GLU A 7 -10.29 23.79 46.24
C GLU A 7 -11.59 24.59 46.03
N SER A 8 -11.48 25.87 45.68
CA SER A 8 -12.65 26.68 45.32
C SER A 8 -13.37 26.22 44.06
N GLN A 9 -12.69 25.59 43.10
CA GLN A 9 -13.33 24.98 41.94
C GLN A 9 -14.04 23.66 42.27
N LEU A 10 -13.43 22.82 43.11
CA LEU A 10 -14.05 21.58 43.57
C LEU A 10 -15.32 21.85 44.39
N ILE A 11 -15.29 22.86 45.27
CA ILE A 11 -16.47 23.28 46.04
C ILE A 11 -17.59 23.79 45.12
N ARG A 12 -17.27 24.60 44.10
CA ARG A 12 -18.27 25.08 43.13
C ARG A 12 -18.89 23.95 42.32
N ILE A 13 -18.07 22.98 41.87
CA ILE A 13 -18.56 21.80 41.14
C ILE A 13 -19.45 20.95 42.05
N ALA A 14 -19.06 20.75 43.31
CA ALA A 14 -19.86 20.01 44.28
C ALA A 14 -21.21 20.70 44.56
N ILE A 15 -21.23 22.03 44.73
CA ILE A 15 -22.48 22.79 44.92
C ILE A 15 -23.39 22.68 43.69
N ILE A 16 -22.84 22.80 42.48
CA ILE A 16 -23.61 22.65 41.23
C ILE A 16 -24.15 21.22 41.09
N ALA A 17 -23.35 20.21 41.40
CA ALA A 17 -23.78 18.81 41.35
C ALA A 17 -24.92 18.55 42.34
N VAL A 18 -24.83 19.05 43.58
CA VAL A 18 -25.89 18.94 44.58
C VAL A 18 -27.15 19.71 44.14
N LEU A 19 -27.01 20.91 43.58
CA LEU A 19 -28.14 21.70 43.08
C LEU A 19 -28.86 21.00 41.92
N VAL A 20 -28.10 20.43 40.97
CA VAL A 20 -28.63 19.63 39.86
C VAL A 20 -29.35 18.38 40.37
N LEU A 21 -28.79 17.70 41.38
CA LEU A 21 -29.39 16.52 41.99
C LEU A 21 -30.67 16.84 42.77
N LEU A 22 -30.72 18.04 43.40
CA LEU A 22 -31.90 18.55 44.11
C LEU A 22 -33.00 19.01 43.14
N LEU A 23 -32.64 19.63 42.03
CA LEU A 23 -33.55 19.93 40.91
C LEU A 23 -34.10 18.65 40.27
N LEU A 24 -33.28 17.60 40.14
CA LEU A 24 -33.71 16.28 39.66
C LEU A 24 -34.75 15.61 40.58
N ARG A 25 -34.73 15.92 41.88
CA ARG A 25 -35.68 15.39 42.88
C ARG A 25 -37.06 16.00 42.74
N PHE A 26 -37.14 17.29 42.38
CA PHE A 26 -38.38 18.07 42.44
C PHE A 26 -39.25 17.99 41.18
N VAL A 27 -38.71 17.53 40.05
CA VAL A 27 -39.45 17.47 38.78
C VAL A 27 -39.39 16.06 38.20
N PRO A 28 -40.35 15.17 38.55
CA PRO A 28 -40.45 13.84 37.94
C PRO A 28 -40.58 13.89 36.41
N ALA A 29 -41.11 15.00 35.87
CA ALA A 29 -41.19 15.22 34.43
C ALA A 29 -39.82 15.38 33.74
N LEU A 30 -38.76 15.80 34.46
CA LEU A 30 -37.41 15.90 33.91
C LEU A 30 -36.71 14.54 33.81
N TRP A 31 -37.14 13.53 34.56
CA TRP A 31 -36.60 12.16 34.42
C TRP A 31 -36.95 11.58 33.06
N GLY A 32 -38.17 11.80 32.58
CA GLY A 32 -38.60 11.37 31.26
C GLY A 32 -37.76 12.00 30.14
N SER A 33 -37.49 13.31 30.24
CA SER A 33 -36.69 14.02 29.23
C SER A 33 -35.21 13.64 29.28
N LEU A 34 -34.63 13.43 30.47
CA LEU A 34 -33.25 12.98 30.62
C LEU A 34 -33.04 11.55 30.09
N ILE A 35 -33.97 10.63 30.36
CA ILE A 35 -33.90 9.26 29.83
C ILE A 35 -34.01 9.27 28.30
N LEU A 36 -34.91 10.10 27.74
CA LEU A 36 -35.04 10.25 26.29
C LEU A 36 -33.74 10.83 25.67
N PHE A 37 -33.14 11.84 26.30
CA PHE A 37 -31.90 12.46 25.82
C PHE A 37 -30.72 11.49 25.91
N ALA A 38 -30.64 10.70 26.98
CA ALA A 38 -29.65 9.63 27.16
C ALA A 38 -29.82 8.54 26.10
N LEU A 39 -31.06 8.15 25.77
CA LEU A 39 -31.34 7.16 24.73
C LEU A 39 -30.89 7.66 23.35
N VAL A 40 -31.21 8.91 23.00
CA VAL A 40 -30.80 9.52 21.72
C VAL A 40 -29.28 9.64 21.63
N THR A 41 -28.60 10.01 22.70
CA THR A 41 -27.12 10.06 22.71
C THR A 41 -26.50 8.68 22.62
N ILE A 42 -27.04 7.66 23.29
CA ILE A 42 -26.56 6.27 23.18
C ILE A 42 -26.73 5.76 21.74
N VAL A 43 -27.90 5.96 21.13
CA VAL A 43 -28.15 5.58 19.73
C VAL A 43 -27.26 6.36 18.77
N GLY A 44 -27.04 7.66 19.02
CA GLY A 44 -26.12 8.49 18.23
C GLY A 44 -24.68 8.02 18.32
N VAL A 45 -24.20 7.66 19.52
CA VAL A 45 -22.83 7.17 19.74
C VAL A 45 -22.65 5.76 19.17
N LEU A 46 -23.62 4.87 19.33
CA LEU A 46 -23.60 3.53 18.73
C LEU A 46 -23.69 3.61 17.20
N GLY A 47 -24.57 4.45 16.67
CA GLY A 47 -24.70 4.69 15.24
C GLY A 47 -23.44 5.32 14.63
N TYR A 48 -22.85 6.31 15.30
CA TYR A 48 -21.57 6.89 14.90
C TYR A 48 -20.41 5.89 15.04
N GLY A 49 -20.42 5.04 16.07
CA GLY A 49 -19.46 3.97 16.27
C GLY A 49 -19.53 2.91 15.17
N LEU A 50 -20.72 2.44 14.81
CA LEU A 50 -20.95 1.52 13.70
C LEU A 50 -20.62 2.18 12.36
N TYR A 51 -21.06 3.42 12.12
CA TYR A 51 -20.73 4.16 10.90
C TYR A 51 -19.23 4.34 10.75
N ARG A 52 -18.52 4.65 11.85
CA ARG A 52 -17.05 4.77 11.86
C ARG A 52 -16.37 3.41 11.76
N ALA A 53 -16.92 2.33 12.31
CA ALA A 53 -16.37 0.98 12.19
C ALA A 53 -16.53 0.43 10.75
N LEU A 54 -17.68 0.69 10.12
CA LEU A 54 -17.95 0.38 8.72
C LEU A 54 -17.14 1.28 7.77
N SER A 55 -17.03 2.58 8.08
CA SER A 55 -16.18 3.54 7.33
C SER A 55 -14.68 3.40 7.62
N LYS A 56 -14.29 2.62 8.65
CA LYS A 56 -12.90 2.20 8.92
C LYS A 56 -12.50 0.95 8.14
N LYS A 57 -13.25 0.57 7.10
CA LYS A 57 -12.61 0.09 5.88
C LYS A 57 -11.94 1.29 5.20
N THR A 58 -10.90 1.83 5.83
CA THR A 58 -9.75 2.26 5.04
C THR A 58 -9.27 1.01 4.35
N SER A 59 -9.77 0.78 3.15
CA SER A 59 -9.12 -0.10 2.20
C SER A 59 -7.62 0.24 2.30
N PRO A 60 -6.70 -0.72 2.44
CA PRO A 60 -5.36 -0.44 1.95
C PRO A 60 -5.61 0.09 0.54
N VAL A 61 -5.26 1.34 0.25
CA VAL A 61 -5.30 1.84 -1.13
C VAL A 61 -4.61 0.75 -1.92
N SER A 62 -5.38 -0.01 -2.69
CA SER A 62 -4.86 -1.26 -3.23
C SER A 62 -3.64 -0.88 -4.05
N ARG A 63 -2.59 -1.69 -4.00
CA ARG A 63 -1.35 -1.39 -4.74
C ARG A 63 -1.67 -1.14 -6.23
N ASP A 64 -2.65 -1.88 -6.74
CA ASP A 64 -3.25 -1.71 -8.06
C ASP A 64 -3.97 -0.36 -8.23
N ASP A 65 -4.64 0.14 -7.20
CA ASP A 65 -5.32 1.45 -7.21
C ASP A 65 -4.32 2.60 -7.37
N THR A 66 -3.11 2.46 -6.80
CA THR A 66 -2.07 3.49 -6.95
C THR A 66 -1.43 3.46 -8.35
N LEU A 67 -1.18 2.27 -8.91
CA LEU A 67 -0.65 2.13 -10.27
C LEU A 67 -1.69 2.59 -11.32
N ALA A 68 -2.94 2.16 -11.16
CA ALA A 68 -4.05 2.58 -12.00
C ALA A 68 -4.26 4.10 -11.94
N ARG A 69 -4.08 4.72 -10.77
CA ARG A 69 -4.12 6.17 -10.64
C ARG A 69 -3.02 6.87 -11.45
N ILE A 70 -1.77 6.40 -11.37
CA ILE A 70 -0.66 6.97 -12.15
C ILE A 70 -0.92 6.81 -13.65
N GLU A 71 -1.42 5.65 -14.08
CA GLU A 71 -1.79 5.39 -15.48
C GLU A 71 -2.93 6.32 -15.96
N ASN A 72 -3.93 6.57 -15.12
CA ASN A 72 -4.99 7.53 -15.39
C ASN A 72 -4.46 8.98 -15.47
N GLU A 73 -3.54 9.36 -14.59
CA GLU A 73 -2.90 10.68 -14.63
C GLU A 73 -2.05 10.86 -15.89
N ILE A 74 -1.33 9.82 -16.35
CA ILE A 74 -0.62 9.79 -17.64
C ILE A 74 -1.59 10.04 -18.81
N ALA A 75 -2.71 9.32 -18.85
CA ALA A 75 -3.73 9.49 -19.89
C ALA A 75 -4.32 10.91 -19.87
N ALA A 76 -4.56 11.48 -18.68
CA ALA A 76 -5.05 12.84 -18.54
C ALA A 76 -4.03 13.89 -19.01
N CYS A 77 -2.74 13.70 -18.72
CA CYS A 77 -1.66 14.56 -19.22
C CYS A 77 -1.60 14.54 -20.75
N ARG A 78 -1.61 13.35 -21.35
CA ARG A 78 -1.64 13.19 -22.81
C ARG A 78 -2.82 13.90 -23.43
N HIS A 79 -4.03 13.66 -22.91
CA HIS A 79 -5.24 14.30 -23.42
C HIS A 79 -5.16 15.83 -23.35
N LYS A 80 -4.68 16.39 -22.22
CA LYS A 80 -4.50 17.84 -22.07
C LYS A 80 -3.47 18.39 -23.06
N SER A 81 -2.35 17.70 -23.26
CA SER A 81 -1.33 18.10 -24.23
C SER A 81 -1.91 18.18 -25.65
N ASP A 82 -2.65 17.16 -26.06
CA ASP A 82 -3.31 17.10 -27.38
C ASP A 82 -4.34 18.22 -27.55
N VAL A 83 -5.14 18.50 -26.52
CA VAL A 83 -6.09 19.62 -26.52
C VAL A 83 -5.36 20.95 -26.69
N TYR A 84 -4.30 21.21 -25.92
CA TYR A 84 -3.55 22.47 -26.04
C TYR A 84 -2.83 22.61 -27.39
N ARG A 85 -2.34 21.51 -27.98
CA ARG A 85 -1.78 21.53 -29.36
C ARG A 85 -2.84 21.88 -30.38
N THR A 86 -4.01 21.26 -30.30
CA THR A 86 -5.15 21.53 -31.20
C THR A 86 -5.60 23.00 -31.10
N GLU A 87 -5.70 23.53 -29.89
CA GLU A 87 -6.02 24.94 -29.66
C GLU A 87 -4.94 25.88 -30.20
N ALA A 88 -3.66 25.55 -30.01
CA ALA A 88 -2.54 26.31 -30.56
C ALA A 88 -2.58 26.36 -32.11
N GLU A 89 -2.92 25.25 -32.76
CA GLU A 89 -3.12 25.21 -34.21
C GLU A 89 -4.29 26.07 -34.67
N ALA A 90 -5.41 26.05 -33.95
CA ALA A 90 -6.56 26.90 -34.23
C ALA A 90 -6.19 28.39 -34.13
N ILE A 91 -5.44 28.78 -33.10
CA ILE A 91 -4.93 30.15 -32.92
C ILE A 91 -3.98 30.53 -34.05
N ARG A 92 -3.03 29.66 -34.39
CA ARG A 92 -2.07 29.88 -35.49
C ARG A 92 -2.77 30.09 -36.83
N ASN A 93 -3.80 29.30 -37.12
CA ASN A 93 -4.61 29.44 -38.32
C ASN A 93 -5.38 30.76 -38.34
N ARG A 94 -5.93 31.19 -37.20
CA ARG A 94 -6.62 32.47 -37.06
C ARG A 94 -5.66 33.66 -37.23
N HIS A 95 -4.49 33.58 -36.62
CA HIS A 95 -3.42 34.56 -36.76
C HIS A 95 -3.03 34.72 -38.23
N ARG A 96 -2.72 33.62 -38.92
CA ARG A 96 -2.38 33.63 -40.34
C ARG A 96 -3.46 34.25 -41.21
N ARG A 97 -4.72 33.85 -41.02
CA ARG A 97 -5.86 34.42 -41.79
C ARG A 97 -5.99 35.93 -41.58
N LEU A 98 -5.86 36.40 -40.34
CA LEU A 98 -5.97 37.83 -40.04
C LEU A 98 -4.78 38.62 -40.62
N SER A 99 -3.57 38.07 -40.54
CA SER A 99 -2.37 38.65 -41.14
C SER A 99 -2.52 38.75 -42.67
N ASP A 100 -2.90 37.65 -43.32
CA ASP A 100 -3.11 37.60 -44.78
C ASP A 100 -4.20 38.60 -45.23
N GLN A 101 -5.27 38.76 -44.46
CA GLN A 101 -6.33 39.74 -44.74
C GLN A 101 -5.83 41.18 -44.60
N LEU A 102 -5.00 41.46 -43.60
CA LEU A 102 -4.43 42.78 -43.39
C LEU A 102 -3.49 43.16 -44.55
N GLU A 103 -2.63 42.24 -44.97
CA GLU A 103 -1.70 42.44 -46.10
C GLU A 103 -2.40 42.62 -47.44
N LYS A 104 -3.47 41.85 -47.71
CA LYS A 104 -4.23 41.94 -48.95
C LYS A 104 -5.08 43.20 -49.06
N SER A 105 -5.38 43.85 -47.93
CA SER A 105 -6.12 45.11 -47.93
C SER A 105 -5.22 46.25 -48.42
N LYS A 106 -5.52 46.83 -49.60
CA LYS A 106 -4.69 47.86 -50.24
C LYS A 106 -4.60 49.18 -49.45
N SER A 107 -5.58 49.46 -48.60
CA SER A 107 -5.59 50.63 -47.70
C SER A 107 -6.62 50.41 -46.58
N PRO A 108 -6.30 49.61 -45.55
CA PRO A 108 -7.19 49.47 -44.42
C PRO A 108 -7.29 50.80 -43.70
N GLU A 109 -8.50 51.14 -43.23
CA GLU A 109 -8.70 52.29 -42.36
C GLU A 109 -7.67 52.24 -41.20
N PRO A 110 -6.96 53.34 -40.88
CA PRO A 110 -5.90 53.33 -39.85
C PRO A 110 -6.36 52.78 -38.49
N SER A 111 -7.62 53.01 -38.13
CA SER A 111 -8.22 52.49 -36.89
C SER A 111 -8.40 50.97 -36.93
N ALA A 112 -8.80 50.41 -38.08
CA ALA A 112 -8.97 48.98 -38.30
C ALA A 112 -7.61 48.26 -38.30
N ARG A 113 -6.59 48.85 -38.92
CA ARG A 113 -5.22 48.31 -38.90
C ARG A 113 -4.65 48.22 -37.49
N LYS A 114 -4.77 49.29 -36.70
CA LYS A 114 -4.30 49.29 -35.30
C LYS A 114 -5.02 48.26 -34.43
N LYS A 115 -6.32 48.06 -34.66
CA LYS A 115 -7.10 47.00 -33.98
C LYS A 115 -6.64 45.61 -34.40
N ALA A 116 -6.39 45.37 -35.68
CA ALA A 116 -5.89 44.10 -36.20
C ALA A 116 -4.51 43.75 -35.61
N GLU A 117 -3.58 44.72 -35.60
CA GLU A 117 -2.24 44.54 -34.99
C GLU A 117 -2.32 44.20 -33.49
N LYS A 118 -3.24 44.83 -32.75
CA LYS A 118 -3.49 44.49 -31.34
C LYS A 118 -4.01 43.06 -31.18
N ILE A 119 -4.90 42.61 -32.05
CA ILE A 119 -5.43 41.24 -32.03
C ILE A 119 -4.34 40.24 -32.40
N LEU A 120 -3.52 40.50 -33.41
CA LEU A 120 -2.39 39.65 -33.80
C LEU A 120 -1.43 39.46 -32.63
N SER A 121 -1.03 40.56 -31.97
CA SER A 121 -0.17 40.51 -30.79
C SER A 121 -0.78 39.69 -29.64
N ALA A 122 -2.08 39.81 -29.39
CA ALA A 122 -2.76 39.00 -28.37
C ALA A 122 -2.82 37.51 -28.76
N LEU A 123 -3.03 37.20 -30.05
CA LEU A 123 -3.00 35.83 -30.56
C LEU A 123 -1.61 35.20 -30.43
N ASP A 124 -0.53 35.95 -30.65
CA ASP A 124 0.84 35.47 -30.45
C ASP A 124 1.12 35.13 -28.98
N GLN A 125 0.68 35.98 -28.05
CA GLN A 125 0.80 35.73 -26.62
C GLN A 125 0.03 34.46 -26.21
N GLU A 126 -1.21 34.33 -26.67
CA GLU A 126 -2.03 33.15 -26.37
C GLU A 126 -1.43 31.89 -27.02
N LEU A 127 -0.90 31.98 -28.23
CA LEU A 127 -0.22 30.88 -28.91
C LEU A 127 0.97 30.39 -28.09
N GLY A 128 1.83 31.31 -27.62
CA GLY A 128 2.96 31.00 -26.75
C GLY A 128 2.51 30.32 -25.46
N LEU A 129 1.45 30.81 -24.84
CA LEU A 129 0.89 30.22 -23.62
C LEU A 129 0.37 28.79 -23.85
N ARG A 130 -0.35 28.54 -24.95
CA ARG A 130 -0.91 27.20 -25.25
C ARG A 130 0.20 26.20 -25.56
N LEU A 131 1.23 26.61 -26.30
CA LEU A 131 2.39 25.76 -26.56
C LEU A 131 3.16 25.44 -25.28
N ALA A 132 3.38 26.44 -24.40
CA ALA A 132 4.03 26.21 -23.11
C ALA A 132 3.24 25.23 -22.23
N LYS A 133 1.90 25.34 -22.21
CA LYS A 133 1.03 24.37 -21.52
C LYS A 133 1.15 22.98 -22.10
N ALA A 134 1.14 22.83 -23.43
CA ALA A 134 1.30 21.53 -24.09
C ALA A 134 2.63 20.87 -23.70
N ILE A 135 3.74 21.63 -23.74
CA ILE A 135 5.07 21.16 -23.34
C ILE A 135 5.07 20.74 -21.87
N PHE A 136 4.51 21.56 -20.97
CA PHE A 136 4.42 21.23 -19.55
C PHE A 136 3.72 19.89 -19.29
N PHE A 137 2.60 19.62 -19.98
CA PHE A 137 1.88 18.35 -19.82
C PHE A 137 2.62 17.16 -20.46
N GLU A 138 3.37 17.39 -21.54
CA GLU A 138 4.23 16.37 -22.16
C GLU A 138 5.42 16.00 -21.25
N GLU A 139 6.07 17.00 -20.63
CA GLU A 139 7.12 16.77 -19.63
C GLU A 139 6.57 16.05 -18.39
N SER A 140 5.38 16.44 -17.92
CA SER A 140 4.71 15.79 -16.79
C SER A 140 4.36 14.33 -17.12
N GLU A 141 3.91 14.03 -18.34
CA GLU A 141 3.66 12.66 -18.80
C GLU A 141 4.94 11.81 -18.74
N GLN A 142 6.07 12.35 -19.20
CA GLN A 142 7.36 11.65 -19.16
C GLN A 142 7.82 11.37 -17.73
N GLN A 143 7.68 12.34 -16.84
CA GLN A 143 8.02 12.16 -15.41
C GLN A 143 7.14 11.11 -14.75
N LEU A 144 5.83 11.10 -15.02
CA LEU A 144 4.91 10.10 -14.48
C LEU A 144 5.21 8.69 -15.02
N LYS A 145 5.60 8.56 -16.29
CA LYS A 145 6.04 7.28 -16.87
C LYS A 145 7.29 6.73 -16.18
N ALA A 146 8.31 7.58 -16.00
CA ALA A 146 9.52 7.18 -15.29
C ALA A 146 9.23 6.76 -13.84
N LEU A 147 8.33 7.48 -13.15
CA LEU A 147 7.87 7.12 -11.81
C LEU A 147 7.16 5.75 -11.80
N LEU A 148 6.30 5.50 -12.79
CA LEU A 148 5.56 4.24 -12.92
C LEU A 148 6.51 3.05 -13.11
N GLU A 149 7.47 3.17 -14.02
CA GLU A 149 8.49 2.15 -14.27
C GLU A 149 9.33 1.88 -13.03
N THR A 150 9.79 2.95 -12.36
CA THR A 150 10.57 2.82 -11.11
C THR A 150 9.80 2.06 -10.03
N ARG A 151 8.50 2.34 -9.88
CA ARG A 151 7.65 1.62 -8.93
C ARG A 151 7.42 0.17 -9.32
N LYS A 152 7.20 -0.12 -10.60
CA LYS A 152 7.06 -1.50 -11.10
C LYS A 152 8.32 -2.30 -10.80
N LEU A 153 9.51 -1.74 -11.08
CA LEU A 153 10.80 -2.37 -10.78
C LEU A 153 11.00 -2.61 -9.27
N HIS A 154 10.73 -1.61 -8.43
CA HIS A 154 10.81 -1.80 -6.98
C HIS A 154 9.89 -2.91 -6.49
N GLN A 155 8.71 -3.05 -7.10
CA GLN A 155 7.78 -4.09 -6.74
C GLN A 155 8.29 -5.49 -7.12
N GLU A 156 8.89 -5.62 -8.29
CA GLU A 156 9.52 -6.87 -8.74
C GLU A 156 10.69 -7.25 -7.83
N LEU A 157 11.51 -6.28 -7.40
CA LEU A 157 12.60 -6.51 -6.45
C LEU A 157 12.08 -7.02 -5.10
N ILE A 158 11.06 -6.36 -4.53
CA ILE A 158 10.46 -6.78 -3.25
C ILE A 158 9.89 -8.20 -3.36
N ASN A 159 9.24 -8.54 -4.48
CA ASN A 159 8.72 -9.88 -4.70
C ASN A 159 9.86 -10.90 -4.81
N GLY A 160 10.93 -10.57 -5.55
CA GLY A 160 12.11 -11.41 -5.70
C GLY A 160 12.84 -11.65 -4.39
N GLU A 161 12.97 -10.63 -3.53
CA GLU A 161 13.54 -10.78 -2.18
C GLU A 161 12.71 -11.73 -1.32
N ALA A 162 11.38 -11.60 -1.37
CA ALA A 162 10.48 -12.48 -0.63
C ALA A 162 10.56 -13.94 -1.13
N ASP A 163 10.65 -14.16 -2.43
CA ASP A 163 10.80 -15.49 -3.02
C ASP A 163 12.18 -16.09 -2.73
N LEU A 164 13.24 -15.28 -2.77
CA LEU A 164 14.58 -15.70 -2.39
C LEU A 164 14.63 -16.18 -0.93
N GLU A 165 14.01 -15.43 -0.02
CA GLU A 165 13.99 -15.82 1.40
C GLU A 165 13.18 -17.10 1.63
N ARG A 166 12.07 -17.29 0.89
CA ARG A 166 11.32 -18.54 0.90
C ARG A 166 12.17 -19.72 0.42
N TRP A 167 12.90 -19.56 -0.69
CA TRP A 167 13.77 -20.61 -1.22
C TRP A 167 14.94 -20.92 -0.29
N ARG A 168 15.53 -19.90 0.36
CA ARG A 168 16.58 -20.11 1.37
C ARG A 168 16.05 -20.91 2.54
N THR A 169 14.87 -20.55 3.05
CA THR A 169 14.23 -21.27 4.16
C THR A 169 13.94 -22.72 3.80
N ALA A 170 13.37 -22.97 2.61
CA ALA A 170 13.14 -24.32 2.12
C ALA A 170 14.44 -25.12 1.99
N ASN A 171 15.47 -24.52 1.40
CA ASN A 171 16.77 -25.17 1.22
C ASN A 171 17.46 -25.53 2.56
N TYR A 172 17.29 -24.72 3.61
CA TYR A 172 17.79 -25.09 4.95
C TYR A 172 17.10 -26.33 5.51
N VAL A 173 15.80 -26.50 5.26
CA VAL A 173 15.06 -27.71 5.63
C VAL A 173 15.57 -28.91 4.82
N ASP A 174 15.71 -28.74 3.51
CA ASP A 174 16.20 -29.81 2.64
C ASP A 174 17.62 -30.28 3.04
N VAL A 175 18.52 -29.35 3.39
CA VAL A 175 19.86 -29.69 3.88
C VAL A 175 19.82 -30.45 5.20
N ALA A 176 18.92 -30.07 6.12
CA ALA A 176 18.74 -30.80 7.38
C ALA A 176 18.24 -32.23 7.14
N ASP A 177 17.27 -32.41 6.24
CA ASP A 177 16.74 -33.72 5.86
C ASP A 177 17.83 -34.59 5.19
N MET A 178 18.70 -33.99 4.38
CA MET A 178 19.84 -34.67 3.77
C MET A 178 20.86 -35.14 4.80
N GLU A 179 21.23 -34.32 5.78
CA GLU A 179 22.15 -34.73 6.84
C GLU A 179 21.52 -35.81 7.74
N GLU A 180 20.23 -35.72 8.06
CA GLU A 180 19.53 -36.78 8.79
C GLU A 180 19.55 -38.11 8.02
N MET A 181 19.33 -38.05 6.70
CA MET A 181 19.39 -39.22 5.84
C MET A 181 20.79 -39.82 5.78
N LYS A 182 21.82 -38.97 5.68
CA LYS A 182 23.23 -39.41 5.71
C LYS A 182 23.57 -40.07 7.03
N ASP A 183 23.23 -39.46 8.16
CA ASP A 183 23.42 -40.03 9.49
C ASP A 183 22.71 -41.37 9.66
N ARG A 184 21.49 -41.51 9.11
CA ARG A 184 20.75 -42.77 9.10
C ARG A 184 21.48 -43.85 8.30
N ILE A 185 21.96 -43.52 7.10
CA ILE A 185 22.74 -44.44 6.26
C ILE A 185 24.03 -44.87 6.96
N GLU A 186 24.74 -43.96 7.62
CA GLU A 186 25.97 -44.28 8.37
C GLU A 186 25.70 -45.23 9.55
N ARG A 187 24.60 -45.03 10.28
CA ARG A 187 24.16 -45.95 11.34
C ARG A 187 23.82 -47.34 10.79
N GLU A 188 23.03 -47.42 9.73
CA GLU A 188 22.66 -48.68 9.09
C GLU A 188 23.88 -49.42 8.55
N LYS A 189 24.83 -48.71 7.93
CA LYS A 189 26.10 -49.30 7.48
C LYS A 189 26.89 -49.90 8.65
N THR A 190 27.04 -49.16 9.75
CA THR A 190 27.76 -49.65 10.94
C THR A 190 27.09 -50.89 11.54
N GLN A 191 25.75 -50.93 11.56
CA GLN A 191 24.98 -52.11 11.99
C GLN A 191 25.23 -53.31 11.09
N LEU A 192 25.19 -53.14 9.76
CA LEU A 192 25.47 -54.20 8.80
C LEU A 192 26.90 -54.72 8.91
N ASP A 193 27.89 -53.83 9.09
CA ASP A 193 29.29 -54.21 9.30
C ASP A 193 29.44 -55.05 10.59
N THR A 194 28.77 -54.65 11.68
CA THR A 194 28.75 -55.38 12.95
C THR A 194 28.08 -56.76 12.80
N ILE A 195 26.95 -56.83 12.10
CA ILE A 195 26.26 -58.09 11.79
C ILE A 195 27.17 -59.01 10.99
N SER A 196 27.85 -58.48 9.98
CA SER A 196 28.79 -59.24 9.14
C SER A 196 29.95 -59.79 9.97
N GLU A 197 30.57 -58.97 10.82
CA GLU A 197 31.65 -59.39 11.71
C GLU A 197 31.20 -60.46 12.72
N LEU A 198 30.03 -60.28 13.35
CA LEU A 198 29.46 -61.27 14.27
C LEU A 198 29.10 -62.57 13.56
N THR A 199 28.59 -62.50 12.33
CA THR A 199 28.27 -63.68 11.50
C THR A 199 29.54 -64.44 11.13
N HIS A 200 30.60 -63.73 10.74
CA HIS A 200 31.89 -64.33 10.46
C HIS A 200 32.48 -65.00 11.72
N ARG A 201 32.43 -64.33 12.88
CA ARG A 201 32.90 -64.89 14.15
C ARG A 201 32.11 -66.12 14.58
N ALA A 202 30.78 -66.11 14.47
CA ALA A 202 29.94 -67.26 14.79
C ALA A 202 30.17 -68.45 13.85
N SER A 203 30.49 -68.19 12.58
CA SER A 203 30.78 -69.26 11.60
C SER A 203 32.16 -69.89 11.81
N GLY A 204 33.08 -69.21 12.49
CA GLY A 204 34.45 -69.66 12.74
C GLY A 204 34.73 -70.19 14.15
N SER A 205 33.78 -70.14 15.09
CA SER A 205 34.00 -70.63 16.47
C SER A 205 33.49 -72.07 16.64
N GLU A 206 34.34 -72.98 17.11
CA GLU A 206 34.02 -74.39 17.37
C GLU A 206 33.27 -74.63 18.70
N ASP A 207 33.05 -73.58 19.50
CA ASP A 207 32.48 -73.69 20.85
C ASP A 207 30.96 -73.36 20.89
N LEU A 208 30.15 -74.33 21.32
CA LEU A 208 28.67 -74.30 21.26
C LEU A 208 28.04 -73.20 22.13
N ASP A 209 28.60 -72.92 23.31
CA ASP A 209 28.06 -71.89 24.20
C ASP A 209 28.34 -70.46 23.68
N HIS A 210 29.49 -70.26 23.01
CA HIS A 210 29.83 -68.98 22.39
C HIS A 210 28.98 -68.68 21.15
N THR A 211 28.67 -69.69 20.35
CA THR A 211 27.79 -69.53 19.18
C THR A 211 26.35 -69.14 19.57
N GLU A 212 25.80 -69.69 20.66
CA GLU A 212 24.48 -69.29 21.16
C GLU A 212 24.43 -67.84 21.67
N ALA A 213 25.46 -67.40 22.40
CA ALA A 213 25.54 -66.04 22.92
C ALA A 213 25.65 -65.00 21.79
N LEU A 214 26.45 -65.27 20.75
CA LEU A 214 26.52 -64.43 19.55
C LEU A 214 25.19 -64.42 18.77
N ARG A 215 24.51 -65.56 18.66
CA ARG A 215 23.21 -65.67 17.98
C ARG A 215 22.11 -64.86 18.67
N ARG A 216 22.10 -64.81 20.02
CA ARG A 216 21.17 -63.95 20.78
C ARG A 216 21.44 -62.46 20.54
N LYS A 217 22.70 -62.04 20.48
CA LYS A 217 23.06 -60.65 20.16
C LYS A 217 22.66 -60.25 18.74
N LEU A 218 22.88 -61.13 17.76
CA LEU A 218 22.41 -60.92 16.38
C LEU A 218 20.88 -60.78 16.32
N LYS A 219 20.13 -61.63 17.03
CA LYS A 219 18.67 -61.56 17.07
C LYS A 219 18.16 -60.24 17.68
N ASN A 220 18.84 -59.70 18.68
CA ASN A 220 18.49 -58.41 19.29
C ASN A 220 18.85 -57.19 18.42
N LEU A 221 19.72 -57.34 17.41
CA LEU A 221 20.05 -56.28 16.46
C LEU A 221 19.21 -56.35 15.16
N LEU A 222 18.61 -57.52 14.87
CA LEU A 222 17.79 -57.80 13.69
C LEU A 222 16.27 -57.70 13.93
N GLY A 223 15.83 -57.62 15.19
CA GLY A 223 14.42 -57.50 15.59
C GLY A 223 14.20 -56.30 16.47
#